data_AF-Q24RE2-F1
#
_entry.id   AF-Q24RE2-F1
#
_cell.length_a   1.000
_cell.length_b   1.000
_cell.length_c   1.000
_cell.angle_alpha   90.00
_cell.angle_beta   90.00
_cell.angle_gamma   90.00
#
_symmetry.space_group_name_H-M   'P 1'
#
loop_
_entity.id
_entity.type
_entity.pdbx_description
1 polymer ?
#
loop_
_entity_poly.entity_id
_entity_poly.type
_entity_poly.pdbx_seq_one_letter_code
_entity_poly.pdbx_strand_id
1 'polypeptide(L)'
;MILAHIQIAVNRRDMPAFIEEDLFMANQTYLNKQGLTVKDLVTIGIFTALLWVTMLIGGLPLAPNPVTTFYMPLSAALLGGPVFLLLVAKVPKRGPIALAGILIGIIWFAAGMHWAMDLGYVLGSILGDFLAGTKKYKSVKMNILAYICLSLGCTGSYLCFFADPVTWGSYMLEGGTSASYIDTMNAAAQGWMPYAILLGTVAVAAFSGWVGSRLLKKQFAKAGITA
;
A
#
# COMPACT_ATOMS: atom_id res chain seq x y z
N MET A 1 1.10 33.44 33.51
CA MET A 1 1.03 31.97 33.32
C MET A 1 2.45 31.47 33.05
N ILE A 2 3.38 31.83 33.94
CA ILE A 2 3.84 31.07 35.12
C ILE A 2 4.65 29.85 34.68
N LEU A 3 5.97 30.01 34.85
CA LEU A 3 7.06 29.03 34.83
C LEU A 3 7.73 28.70 33.48
N ALA A 4 8.38 29.72 32.94
CA ALA A 4 9.59 29.59 32.12
C ALA A 4 10.87 29.35 32.97
N HIS A 5 10.79 28.69 34.14
CA HIS A 5 11.88 28.64 35.13
C HIS A 5 12.05 27.27 35.81
N ILE A 6 12.36 26.19 35.08
CA ILE A 6 13.01 25.01 35.67
C ILE A 6 14.05 24.47 34.68
N GLN A 7 15.16 25.20 34.55
CA GLN A 7 16.46 24.62 34.18
C GLN A 7 17.24 24.48 35.49
N ILE A 8 16.81 23.59 36.38
CA ILE A 8 17.62 23.25 37.55
C ILE A 8 18.61 22.20 37.07
N ALA A 9 19.87 22.61 36.96
CA ALA A 9 21.00 21.69 36.92
C ALA A 9 21.13 21.01 38.30
N VAL A 10 20.20 20.11 38.64
CA VAL A 10 20.39 19.18 39.76
C VAL A 10 21.44 18.18 39.27
N ASN A 11 22.58 18.14 39.96
CA ASN A 11 23.58 17.12 39.74
C ASN A 11 22.90 15.75 39.95
N ARG A 12 22.97 14.85 38.97
CA ARG A 12 22.25 13.55 38.97
C ARG A 12 22.40 12.78 40.29
N ARG A 13 23.54 12.98 40.98
CA ARG A 13 23.88 12.39 42.27
C ARG A 13 22.98 12.75 43.45
N ASP A 14 22.23 13.85 43.38
CA ASP A 14 21.39 14.34 44.49
C ASP A 14 19.89 14.04 44.28
N MET A 15 19.55 13.25 43.26
CA MET A 15 18.17 12.93 42.93
C MET A 15 17.68 11.74 43.77
N PRO A 16 16.48 11.80 44.39
CA PRO A 16 15.89 10.66 45.06
C PRO A 16 15.77 9.48 44.10
N ALA A 17 16.11 8.27 44.54
CA ALA A 17 16.12 7.07 43.68
C ALA A 17 14.80 6.84 42.93
N PHE A 18 13.66 7.14 43.55
CA PHE A 18 12.34 7.07 42.90
C PHE A 18 12.18 8.03 41.71
N ILE A 19 12.78 9.22 41.78
CA ILE A 19 12.75 10.19 40.68
C ILE A 19 13.73 9.78 39.57
N GLU A 20 14.90 9.21 39.90
CA GLU A 20 15.77 8.62 38.88
C GLU A 20 15.09 7.46 38.16
N GLU A 21 14.35 6.63 38.89
CA GLU A 21 13.61 5.49 38.35
C GLU A 21 12.44 5.95 37.47
N ASP A 22 11.65 6.93 37.90
CA ASP A 22 10.60 7.56 37.09
C ASP A 22 11.17 8.25 35.85
N LEU A 23 12.28 8.98 35.99
CA LEU A 23 12.95 9.63 34.87
C LEU A 23 13.53 8.59 33.91
N PHE A 24 14.09 7.49 34.41
CA PHE A 24 14.60 6.38 33.62
C PHE A 24 13.47 5.64 32.89
N MET A 25 12.36 5.36 33.58
CA MET A 25 11.17 4.71 33.01
C MET A 25 10.46 5.59 31.98
N ALA A 26 10.33 6.89 32.26
CA ALA A 26 9.85 7.86 31.29
C ALA A 26 10.79 7.90 30.08
N ASN A 27 12.11 8.01 30.30
CA ASN A 27 13.10 8.08 29.23
C ASN A 27 13.18 6.76 28.43
N GLN A 28 12.99 5.59 29.05
CA GLN A 28 12.82 4.32 28.35
C GLN A 28 11.54 4.32 27.49
N THR A 29 10.44 4.85 28.00
CA THR A 29 9.18 4.99 27.25
C THR A 29 9.32 5.96 26.06
N TYR A 30 10.12 7.03 26.21
CA TYR A 30 10.45 7.96 25.12
C TYR A 30 11.44 7.37 24.10
N LEU A 31 12.41 6.58 24.55
CA LEU A 31 13.40 5.92 23.68
C LEU A 31 12.86 4.68 22.97
N ASN A 32 11.72 4.13 23.41
CA ASN A 32 11.08 2.94 22.85
C ASN A 32 9.89 3.23 21.93
N LYS A 33 9.88 4.37 21.20
CA LYS A 33 8.95 4.57 20.07
C LYS A 33 9.41 3.76 18.83
N GLN A 34 9.53 2.45 18.97
CA GLN A 34 9.77 1.54 17.84
C GLN A 34 8.52 1.33 16.96
N GLY A 35 7.35 1.81 17.41
CA GLY A 35 6.08 1.71 16.69
C GLY A 35 5.72 2.90 15.80
N LEU A 36 4.62 2.74 15.07
CA LEU A 36 3.97 3.81 14.32
C LEU A 36 3.39 4.84 15.29
N THR A 37 3.69 6.12 15.05
CA THR A 37 3.09 7.23 15.80
C THR A 37 1.75 7.62 15.20
N VAL A 38 0.92 8.38 15.93
CA VAL A 38 -0.33 8.94 15.39
C VAL A 38 -0.08 9.74 14.09
N LYS A 39 1.01 10.51 14.04
CA LYS A 39 1.41 11.24 12.82
C LYS A 39 1.71 10.30 11.65
N ASP A 40 2.34 9.16 11.92
CA ASP A 40 2.61 8.15 10.90
C ASP A 40 1.31 7.54 10.39
N LEU A 41 0.36 7.21 11.29
CA LEU A 41 -0.95 6.68 10.92
C LEU A 41 -1.75 7.65 10.04
N VAL A 42 -1.76 8.95 10.40
CA VAL A 42 -2.39 10.00 9.56
C VAL A 42 -1.72 10.06 8.18
N THR A 43 -0.39 9.99 8.13
CA THR A 43 0.36 10.00 6.87
C THR A 43 0.02 8.78 6.02
N ILE A 44 -0.04 7.59 6.63
CA ILE A 44 -0.44 6.35 5.96
C ILE A 44 -1.85 6.49 5.38
N GLY A 45 -2.81 7.00 6.15
CA GLY A 45 -4.18 7.23 5.67
C GLY A 45 -4.24 8.15 4.44
N ILE A 46 -3.52 9.28 4.47
CA ILE A 46 -3.46 10.22 3.34
C ILE A 46 -2.90 9.54 2.09
N PHE A 47 -1.75 8.86 2.22
CA PHE A 47 -1.13 8.19 1.07
C PHE A 47 -1.95 6.99 0.59
N THR A 48 -2.67 6.31 1.48
CA THR A 48 -3.58 5.23 1.11
C THR A 48 -4.73 5.77 0.26
N ALA A 49 -5.34 6.90 0.66
CA ALA A 49 -6.36 7.55 -0.14
C ALA A 49 -5.81 7.99 -1.51
N LEU A 50 -4.61 8.56 -1.55
CA LEU A 50 -3.95 8.93 -2.81
C LEU A 50 -3.67 7.69 -3.69
N LEU A 51 -3.19 6.58 -3.11
CA LEU A 51 -2.97 5.34 -3.84
C LEU A 51 -4.28 4.83 -4.43
N TRP A 52 -5.34 4.79 -3.63
CA TRP A 52 -6.66 4.36 -4.09
C TRP A 52 -7.19 5.25 -5.22
N VAL A 53 -7.03 6.58 -5.13
CA VAL A 53 -7.38 7.52 -6.22
C VAL A 53 -6.56 7.24 -7.48
N THR A 54 -5.25 6.99 -7.37
CA THR A 54 -4.44 6.62 -8.55
C THR A 54 -4.88 5.31 -9.19
N MET A 55 -5.31 4.33 -8.37
CA MET A 55 -5.87 3.07 -8.84
C MET A 55 -7.21 3.29 -9.55
N LEU A 56 -8.08 4.15 -9.03
CA LEU A 56 -9.34 4.51 -9.68
C LEU A 56 -9.12 5.17 -11.03
N ILE A 57 -8.24 6.16 -11.10
CA ILE A 57 -7.95 6.87 -12.36
C ILE A 57 -7.40 5.89 -13.40
N GLY A 58 -6.56 4.94 -12.98
CA GLY A 58 -6.05 3.90 -13.87
C GLY A 58 -7.09 2.85 -14.26
N GLY A 59 -7.91 2.40 -13.30
CA GLY A 59 -8.80 1.23 -13.46
C GLY A 59 -10.19 1.53 -14.00
N LEU A 60 -10.80 2.66 -13.61
CA LEU A 60 -12.17 3.02 -13.99
C LEU A 60 -12.43 3.08 -15.50
N PRO A 61 -11.49 3.50 -16.37
CA PRO A 61 -11.72 3.49 -17.81
C PRO A 61 -11.91 2.07 -18.39
N LEU A 62 -11.40 1.04 -17.71
CA LEU A 62 -11.40 -0.34 -18.21
C LEU A 62 -12.43 -1.22 -17.52
N ALA A 63 -12.79 -0.92 -16.26
CA ALA A 63 -13.64 -1.76 -15.43
C ALA A 63 -15.09 -1.94 -15.95
N PRO A 64 -15.79 -0.91 -16.47
CA PRO A 64 -17.18 -1.06 -16.92
C PRO A 64 -17.35 -1.91 -18.19
N ASN A 65 -16.28 -2.13 -18.96
CA ASN A 65 -16.33 -2.93 -20.18
C ASN A 65 -15.80 -4.36 -19.88
N PRO A 66 -16.64 -5.40 -20.06
CA PRO A 66 -16.32 -6.78 -19.69
C PRO A 66 -15.17 -7.40 -20.50
N VAL A 67 -14.79 -6.83 -21.63
CA VAL A 67 -13.61 -7.27 -22.41
C VAL A 67 -12.34 -6.62 -21.87
N THR A 68 -12.40 -5.33 -21.54
CA THR A 68 -11.22 -4.58 -21.09
C THR A 68 -10.94 -4.71 -19.60
N THR A 69 -11.93 -5.15 -18.82
CA THR A 69 -11.82 -5.30 -17.36
C THR A 69 -10.63 -6.17 -16.95
N PHE A 70 -10.28 -7.20 -17.74
CA PHE A 70 -9.10 -8.03 -17.50
C PHE A 70 -7.79 -7.21 -17.43
N TYR A 71 -7.71 -6.06 -18.09
CA TYR A 71 -6.53 -5.20 -18.09
C TYR A 71 -6.52 -4.14 -16.97
N MET A 72 -7.59 -4.05 -16.17
CA MET A 72 -7.69 -3.13 -15.04
C MET A 72 -6.51 -3.25 -14.06
N PRO A 73 -6.01 -4.46 -13.70
CA PRO A 73 -4.85 -4.57 -12.80
C PRO A 73 -3.58 -3.92 -13.36
N LEU A 74 -3.40 -3.90 -14.68
CA LEU A 74 -2.25 -3.28 -15.32
C LEU A 74 -2.36 -1.76 -15.22
N SER A 75 -3.51 -1.22 -15.62
CA SER A 75 -3.73 0.22 -15.68
C SER A 75 -3.77 0.86 -14.30
N ALA A 76 -4.36 0.20 -13.29
CA ALA A 76 -4.39 0.65 -11.91
C ALA A 76 -2.98 0.74 -11.28
N ALA A 77 -2.06 -0.14 -11.69
CA ALA A 77 -0.67 -0.14 -11.21
C ALA A 77 0.21 0.95 -11.83
N LEU A 78 -0.26 1.65 -12.87
CA LEU A 78 0.58 2.59 -13.62
C LEU A 78 0.89 3.88 -12.85
N LEU A 79 -0.08 4.41 -12.11
CA LEU A 79 0.01 5.75 -11.51
C LEU A 79 0.43 5.72 -10.03
N GLY A 80 0.28 4.57 -9.35
CA GLY A 80 0.49 4.48 -7.91
C GLY A 80 1.95 4.42 -7.46
N GLY A 81 2.90 4.07 -8.33
CA GLY A 81 4.32 3.89 -7.98
C GLY A 81 4.98 5.12 -7.32
N PRO A 82 4.87 6.34 -7.89
CA PRO A 82 5.38 7.55 -7.25
C PRO A 82 4.75 7.81 -5.86
N VAL A 83 3.44 7.64 -5.73
CA VAL A 83 2.70 7.86 -4.47
C VAL A 83 3.15 6.84 -3.42
N PHE A 84 3.27 5.57 -3.80
CA PHE A 84 3.75 4.49 -2.94
C PHE A 84 5.17 4.76 -2.43
N LEU A 85 6.08 5.16 -3.32
CA LEU A 85 7.45 5.45 -2.92
C LEU A 85 7.55 6.67 -1.99
N LEU A 86 6.65 7.66 -2.15
CA LEU A 86 6.55 8.79 -1.22
C LEU A 86 6.04 8.35 0.16
N LEU A 87 5.05 7.45 0.24
CA LEU A 87 4.60 6.86 1.50
C LEU A 87 5.78 6.21 2.23
N VAL A 88 6.52 5.33 1.55
CA VAL A 88 7.66 4.62 2.15
C VAL A 88 8.78 5.58 2.56
N ALA A 89 9.02 6.63 1.78
CA ALA A 89 10.01 7.65 2.13
C ALA A 89 9.58 8.51 3.33
N LYS A 90 8.28 8.78 3.49
CA LYS A 90 7.73 9.58 4.60
C LYS A 90 7.62 8.78 5.90
N VAL A 91 7.35 7.48 5.80
CA VAL A 91 7.22 6.59 6.96
C VAL A 91 8.14 5.37 6.76
N PRO A 92 9.47 5.51 6.93
CA PRO A 92 10.41 4.41 6.74
C PRO A 92 10.45 3.48 7.98
N LYS A 93 9.28 2.96 8.37
CA LYS A 93 9.04 2.10 9.54
C LYS A 93 8.33 0.81 9.13
N ARG A 94 8.23 -0.17 10.05
CA ARG A 94 7.45 -1.41 9.86
C ARG A 94 5.95 -1.15 9.90
N GLY A 95 5.19 -1.70 8.94
CA GLY A 95 3.73 -1.63 8.88
C GLY A 95 3.04 -0.67 7.89
N PRO A 96 3.64 0.43 7.38
CA PRO A 96 2.96 1.37 6.49
C PRO A 96 2.36 0.73 5.23
N ILE A 97 3.09 -0.23 4.64
CA ILE A 97 2.65 -0.87 3.40
C ILE A 97 1.49 -1.82 3.71
N ALA A 98 1.63 -2.63 4.76
CA ALA A 98 0.59 -3.55 5.21
C ALA A 98 -0.71 -2.82 5.60
N LEU A 99 -0.61 -1.73 6.36
CA LEU A 99 -1.78 -0.91 6.72
C LEU A 99 -2.44 -0.29 5.50
N ALA A 100 -1.66 0.21 4.53
CA ALA A 100 -2.22 0.75 3.30
C ALA A 100 -2.99 -0.33 2.51
N GLY A 101 -2.44 -1.55 2.37
CA GLY A 101 -3.13 -2.63 1.67
C GLY A 101 -4.37 -3.15 2.40
N ILE A 102 -4.34 -3.20 3.73
CA ILE A 102 -5.53 -3.53 4.54
C ILE A 102 -6.64 -2.49 4.33
N LEU A 103 -6.31 -1.21 4.41
CA LEU A 103 -7.28 -0.14 4.18
C LEU A 103 -7.83 -0.17 2.75
N ILE A 104 -6.97 -0.37 1.74
CA ILE A 104 -7.39 -0.51 0.34
C ILE A 104 -8.32 -1.72 0.17
N GLY A 105 -7.99 -2.87 0.77
CA GLY A 105 -8.83 -4.06 0.74
C GLY A 105 -10.20 -3.83 1.40
N ILE A 106 -10.25 -3.15 2.55
CA ILE A 106 -11.52 -2.79 3.21
C ILE A 106 -12.37 -1.88 2.31
N ILE A 107 -11.75 -0.88 1.68
CA ILE A 107 -12.45 0.05 0.78
C ILE A 107 -13.03 -0.71 -0.42
N TRP A 108 -12.27 -1.62 -1.03
CA TRP A 108 -12.73 -2.39 -2.18
C TRP A 108 -13.80 -3.43 -1.83
N PHE A 109 -13.67 -4.08 -0.67
CA PHE A 109 -14.70 -4.95 -0.13
C PHE A 109 -16.02 -4.18 0.07
N ALA A 110 -15.95 -2.99 0.67
CA ALA A 110 -17.11 -2.12 0.86
C ALA A 110 -17.69 -1.60 -0.46
N ALA A 111 -16.87 -1.50 -1.52
CA ALA A 111 -17.32 -1.14 -2.86
C ALA A 111 -17.97 -2.30 -3.64
N GLY A 112 -18.11 -3.49 -3.03
CA GLY A 112 -18.77 -4.64 -3.64
C GLY A 112 -17.90 -5.43 -4.61
N MET A 113 -16.57 -5.31 -4.51
CA MET A 113 -15.64 -6.07 -5.36
C MET A 113 -15.49 -7.52 -4.85
N HIS A 114 -15.03 -8.41 -5.71
CA HIS A 114 -14.79 -9.81 -5.35
C HIS A 114 -13.73 -9.93 -4.25
N TRP A 115 -14.05 -10.63 -3.16
CA TRP A 115 -13.23 -10.77 -1.94
C TRP A 115 -11.76 -11.15 -2.19
N ALA A 116 -11.50 -11.93 -3.25
CA ALA A 116 -10.15 -12.37 -3.60
C ALA A 116 -9.22 -11.20 -3.95
N MET A 117 -9.76 -10.12 -4.49
CA MET A 117 -9.00 -8.88 -4.72
C MET A 117 -8.59 -8.24 -3.40
N ASP A 118 -9.51 -8.17 -2.44
CA ASP A 118 -9.28 -7.56 -1.14
C ASP A 118 -8.24 -8.35 -0.34
N LEU A 119 -8.38 -9.68 -0.33
CA LEU A 119 -7.40 -10.58 0.26
C LEU A 119 -6.05 -10.45 -0.46
N GLY A 120 -6.06 -10.31 -1.78
CA GLY A 120 -4.86 -10.07 -2.58
C GLY A 120 -4.12 -8.81 -2.13
N TYR A 121 -4.82 -7.70 -1.91
CA TYR A 121 -4.21 -6.46 -1.39
C TYR A 121 -3.65 -6.65 0.03
N VAL A 122 -4.39 -7.30 0.92
CA VAL A 122 -3.94 -7.60 2.29
C VAL A 122 -2.67 -8.45 2.27
N LEU A 123 -2.69 -9.60 1.60
CA LEU A 123 -1.54 -10.51 1.56
C LEU A 123 -0.35 -9.89 0.82
N GLY A 124 -0.60 -9.30 -0.36
CA GLY A 124 0.42 -8.64 -1.17
C GLY A 124 1.12 -7.50 -0.44
N SER A 125 0.37 -6.71 0.32
CA SER A 125 0.93 -5.62 1.12
C SER A 125 1.70 -6.09 2.36
N ILE A 126 1.25 -7.14 3.04
CA ILE A 126 2.00 -7.74 4.16
C ILE A 126 3.35 -8.28 3.65
N LEU A 127 3.33 -9.00 2.53
CA LEU A 127 4.55 -9.47 1.87
C LEU A 127 5.44 -8.30 1.43
N GLY A 128 4.84 -7.26 0.85
CA GLY A 128 5.56 -6.04 0.46
C GLY A 128 6.21 -5.33 1.64
N ASP A 129 5.53 -5.22 2.78
CA ASP A 129 6.07 -4.63 4.00
C ASP A 129 7.28 -5.42 4.53
N PHE A 130 7.19 -6.75 4.50
CA PHE A 130 8.31 -7.62 4.85
C PHE A 130 9.51 -7.39 3.92
N LEU A 131 9.29 -7.38 2.60
CA LEU A 131 10.32 -7.17 1.59
C LEU A 131 11.02 -5.81 1.76
N ALA A 132 10.27 -4.72 1.85
CA ALA A 132 10.84 -3.39 2.08
C ALA A 132 11.57 -3.31 3.43
N GLY A 133 11.03 -3.99 4.45
CA GLY A 133 11.60 -4.08 5.79
C GLY A 133 12.97 -4.78 5.85
N THR A 134 13.29 -5.69 4.93
CA THR A 134 14.62 -6.36 4.87
C THR A 134 15.78 -5.38 4.72
N LYS A 135 15.53 -4.24 4.06
CA LYS A 135 16.51 -3.16 3.86
C LYS A 135 16.09 -1.88 4.59
N LYS A 136 15.29 -2.02 5.67
CA LYS A 136 14.79 -0.91 6.49
C LYS A 136 14.17 0.21 5.65
N TYR A 137 13.45 -0.13 4.58
CA TYR A 137 12.76 0.80 3.68
C TYR A 137 13.68 1.75 2.88
N LYS A 138 15.01 1.57 2.97
CA LYS A 138 16.01 2.43 2.30
C LYS A 138 16.35 1.99 0.87
N SER A 139 16.11 0.72 0.53
CA SER A 139 16.42 0.19 -0.79
C SER A 139 15.30 0.48 -1.78
N VAL A 140 15.55 1.32 -2.77
CA VAL A 140 14.63 1.60 -3.87
C VAL A 140 14.18 0.30 -4.56
N LYS A 141 15.09 -0.64 -4.78
CA LYS A 141 14.75 -1.93 -5.41
C LYS A 141 13.75 -2.73 -4.57
N MET A 142 13.97 -2.83 -3.26
CA MET A 142 13.04 -3.55 -2.37
C MET A 142 11.69 -2.83 -2.25
N ASN A 143 11.68 -1.50 -2.28
CA ASN A 143 10.44 -0.73 -2.26
C ASN A 143 9.66 -0.90 -3.57
N ILE A 144 10.32 -1.00 -4.73
CA ILE A 144 9.65 -1.33 -6.00
C ILE A 144 9.09 -2.76 -5.95
N LEU A 145 9.84 -3.74 -5.43
CA LEU A 145 9.31 -5.10 -5.24
C LEU A 145 8.09 -5.11 -4.31
N ALA A 146 8.12 -4.32 -3.24
CA ALA A 146 6.97 -4.18 -2.35
C ALA A 146 5.74 -3.57 -3.06
N TYR A 147 5.96 -2.60 -3.95
CA TYR A 147 4.89 -2.03 -4.76
C TYR A 147 4.30 -3.04 -5.74
N ILE A 148 5.13 -3.90 -6.34
CA ILE A 148 4.69 -5.00 -7.19
C ILE A 148 3.78 -5.96 -6.38
N CYS A 149 4.21 -6.34 -5.18
CA CYS A 149 3.40 -7.21 -4.31
C CYS A 149 2.04 -6.58 -3.96
N LEU A 150 2.01 -5.29 -3.62
CA LEU A 150 0.75 -4.57 -3.40
C LEU A 150 -0.13 -4.58 -4.67
N SER A 151 0.45 -4.29 -5.83
CA SER A 151 -0.26 -4.15 -7.10
C SER A 151 -0.86 -5.48 -7.59
N LEU A 152 -0.20 -6.60 -7.28
CA LEU A 152 -0.72 -7.93 -7.56
C LEU A 152 -2.03 -8.22 -6.81
N GLY A 153 -2.36 -7.47 -5.75
CA GLY A 153 -3.64 -7.60 -5.07
C GLY A 153 -4.84 -7.40 -6.00
N CYS A 154 -4.75 -6.47 -6.95
CA CYS A 154 -5.80 -6.22 -7.94
C CYS A 154 -6.12 -7.44 -8.81
N THR A 155 -5.18 -8.40 -8.95
CA THR A 155 -5.33 -9.57 -9.81
C THR A 155 -6.19 -10.67 -9.18
N GLY A 156 -6.42 -10.63 -7.87
CA GLY A 156 -7.04 -11.72 -7.11
C GLY A 156 -8.44 -12.12 -7.63
N SER A 157 -9.30 -11.14 -7.94
CA SER A 157 -10.61 -11.39 -8.53
C SER A 157 -10.51 -12.19 -9.84
N TYR A 158 -9.61 -11.78 -10.73
CA TYR A 158 -9.43 -12.43 -12.03
C TYR A 158 -8.84 -13.84 -11.89
N LEU A 159 -7.95 -14.07 -10.93
CA LEU A 159 -7.45 -15.42 -10.67
C LEU A 159 -8.58 -16.37 -10.24
N CYS A 160 -9.49 -15.91 -9.39
CA CYS A 160 -10.69 -16.69 -9.04
C CYS A 160 -11.60 -16.90 -10.25
N PHE A 161 -11.83 -15.86 -11.06
CA PHE A 161 -12.59 -15.96 -12.30
C PHE A 161 -12.04 -17.05 -13.23
N PHE A 162 -10.73 -17.09 -13.46
CA PHE A 162 -10.14 -18.10 -14.36
C PHE A 162 -10.02 -19.49 -13.74
N ALA A 163 -10.02 -19.60 -12.41
CA ALA A 163 -9.99 -20.88 -11.71
C ALA A 163 -11.37 -21.56 -11.67
N ASP A 164 -12.42 -20.78 -11.40
CA ASP A 164 -13.81 -21.22 -11.37
C ASP A 164 -14.74 -20.07 -11.81
N PRO A 165 -14.98 -19.92 -13.12
CA PRO A 165 -15.81 -18.85 -13.66
C PRO A 165 -17.26 -18.91 -13.19
N VAL A 166 -17.76 -20.11 -12.86
CA VAL A 166 -19.15 -20.32 -12.44
C VAL A 166 -19.35 -19.78 -11.02
N THR A 167 -18.51 -20.22 -10.08
CA THR A 167 -18.59 -19.75 -8.68
C THR A 167 -18.31 -18.25 -8.58
N TRP A 168 -17.32 -17.75 -9.34
CA TRP A 168 -17.05 -16.31 -9.42
C TRP A 168 -18.25 -15.55 -9.98
N GLY A 169 -18.85 -16.04 -11.07
CA GLY A 169 -20.02 -15.43 -11.71
C GLY A 169 -21.22 -15.35 -10.78
N SER A 170 -21.54 -16.44 -10.07
CA SER A 170 -22.62 -16.46 -9.07
C SER A 170 -22.40 -15.43 -7.96
N TYR A 171 -21.19 -15.35 -7.41
CA TYR A 171 -20.84 -14.35 -6.39
C TYR A 171 -21.04 -12.92 -6.90
N MET A 172 -20.56 -12.62 -8.11
CA MET A 172 -20.66 -11.28 -8.68
C MET A 172 -22.10 -10.91 -9.06
N LEU A 173 -22.91 -11.89 -9.48
CA LEU A 173 -24.33 -11.72 -9.77
C LEU A 173 -25.11 -11.37 -8.50
N GLU A 174 -24.86 -12.09 -7.39
CA GLU A 174 -25.43 -11.78 -6.07
C GLU A 174 -25.00 -10.39 -5.58
N GLY A 175 -23.78 -9.97 -5.90
CA GLY A 175 -23.24 -8.62 -5.64
C GLY A 175 -23.79 -7.51 -6.53
N GLY A 176 -24.67 -7.81 -7.50
CA GLY A 176 -25.33 -6.82 -8.36
C GLY A 176 -24.69 -6.59 -9.73
N THR A 177 -23.72 -7.41 -10.13
CA THR A 177 -23.18 -7.41 -11.51
C THR A 177 -24.20 -8.01 -12.47
N SER A 178 -24.41 -7.43 -13.66
CA SER A 178 -25.39 -7.96 -14.60
C SER A 178 -24.97 -9.31 -15.19
N ALA A 179 -25.95 -10.20 -15.43
CA ALA A 179 -25.71 -11.47 -16.12
C ALA A 179 -25.05 -11.26 -17.48
N SER A 180 -25.49 -10.26 -18.26
CA SER A 180 -24.91 -9.92 -19.56
C SER A 180 -23.43 -9.53 -19.49
N TYR A 181 -22.99 -8.89 -18.40
CA TYR A 181 -21.60 -8.52 -18.18
C TYR A 181 -20.76 -9.79 -17.94
N ILE A 182 -21.25 -10.69 -17.08
CA ILE A 182 -20.60 -11.97 -16.78
C ILE A 182 -20.52 -12.86 -18.03
N ASP A 183 -21.60 -12.96 -18.81
CA ASP A 183 -21.64 -13.73 -20.05
C ASP A 183 -20.61 -13.22 -21.06
N THR A 184 -20.50 -11.90 -21.19
CA THR A 184 -19.51 -11.28 -22.08
C THR A 184 -18.09 -11.51 -21.58
N MET A 185 -17.84 -11.45 -20.27
CA MET A 185 -16.53 -11.81 -19.70
C MET A 185 -16.17 -13.26 -20.02
N ASN A 186 -17.09 -14.20 -19.84
CA ASN A 186 -16.89 -15.61 -20.16
C ASN A 186 -16.59 -15.82 -21.64
N ALA A 187 -17.31 -15.15 -22.54
CA ALA A 187 -17.07 -15.22 -23.97
C ALA A 187 -15.73 -14.59 -24.39
N ALA A 188 -15.28 -13.55 -23.70
CA ALA A 188 -14.02 -12.86 -23.97
C ALA A 188 -12.80 -13.54 -23.35
N ALA A 189 -12.99 -14.36 -22.32
CA ALA A 189 -11.92 -15.00 -21.56
C ALA A 189 -11.10 -15.95 -22.45
N GLN A 190 -9.78 -15.76 -22.43
CA GLN A 190 -8.84 -16.61 -23.17
C GLN A 190 -7.80 -17.18 -22.21
N GLY A 191 -7.37 -18.43 -22.43
CA GLY A 191 -6.49 -19.15 -21.52
C GLY A 191 -5.11 -18.50 -21.28
N TRP A 192 -4.67 -17.58 -22.15
CA TRP A 192 -3.42 -16.83 -21.96
C TRP A 192 -3.58 -15.61 -21.04
N MET A 193 -4.81 -15.12 -20.83
CA MET A 193 -5.08 -13.88 -20.11
C MET A 193 -4.58 -13.89 -18.65
N PRO A 194 -4.68 -14.97 -17.86
CA PRO A 194 -4.11 -14.99 -16.51
C PRO A 194 -2.62 -14.65 -16.48
N TYR A 195 -1.85 -15.18 -17.43
CA TYR A 195 -0.42 -14.90 -17.54
C TYR A 195 -0.17 -13.45 -17.95
N ALA A 196 -0.95 -12.92 -18.89
CA ALA A 196 -0.84 -11.51 -19.30
C ALA A 196 -1.23 -10.54 -18.18
N ILE A 197 -2.24 -10.88 -17.38
CA ILE A 197 -2.68 -10.09 -16.21
C ILE A 197 -1.54 -10.03 -15.19
N LEU A 198 -1.03 -11.19 -14.78
CA LEU A 198 0.03 -11.26 -13.77
C LEU A 198 1.33 -10.60 -14.24
N LEU A 199 1.85 -11.01 -15.41
CA LEU A 199 3.12 -10.51 -15.93
C LEU A 199 3.01 -9.03 -16.33
N GLY A 200 1.88 -8.64 -16.89
CA GLY A 200 1.59 -7.25 -17.23
C GLY A 200 1.53 -6.36 -16.00
N THR A 201 0.84 -6.77 -14.94
CA THR A 201 0.78 -6.01 -13.68
C THR A 201 2.16 -5.89 -13.04
N VAL A 202 2.97 -6.96 -13.04
CA VAL A 202 4.36 -6.91 -12.56
C VAL A 202 5.17 -5.91 -13.37
N ALA A 203 5.10 -5.98 -14.71
CA ALA A 203 5.85 -5.10 -15.59
C ALA A 203 5.46 -3.63 -15.42
N VAL A 204 4.16 -3.33 -15.37
CA VAL A 204 3.66 -1.96 -15.21
C VAL A 204 3.95 -1.41 -13.82
N ALA A 205 3.78 -2.21 -12.76
CA ALA A 205 4.12 -1.80 -11.40
C ALA A 205 5.64 -1.53 -11.26
N ALA A 206 6.49 -2.38 -11.86
CA ALA A 206 7.93 -2.19 -11.90
C ALA A 206 8.30 -0.89 -12.62
N PHE A 207 7.68 -0.64 -13.79
CA PHE A 207 7.88 0.58 -14.56
C PHE A 207 7.43 1.82 -13.78
N SER A 208 6.24 1.80 -13.19
CA SER A 208 5.70 2.89 -12.37
C SER A 208 6.59 3.20 -11.17
N GLY A 209 7.04 2.17 -10.45
CA GLY A 209 7.98 2.31 -9.34
C GLY A 209 9.33 2.87 -9.79
N TRP A 210 9.85 2.44 -10.95
CA TRP A 210 11.08 2.99 -11.52
C TRP A 210 10.94 4.47 -11.88
N VAL A 211 9.87 4.86 -12.59
CA VAL A 211 9.57 6.26 -12.91
C VAL A 211 9.44 7.08 -11.63
N GLY A 212 8.66 6.59 -10.66
CA GLY A 212 8.50 7.21 -9.35
C GLY A 212 9.85 7.45 -8.68
N SER A 213 10.74 6.46 -8.65
CA SER A 213 12.06 6.62 -8.03
C SER A 213 12.88 7.74 -8.67
N ARG A 214 12.78 7.95 -9.99
CA ARG A 214 13.46 9.05 -10.69
C ARG A 214 12.82 10.40 -10.38
N LEU A 215 11.49 10.46 -10.28
CA LEU A 215 10.77 11.68 -9.89
C LEU A 215 11.15 12.11 -8.47
N LEU A 216 11.13 11.19 -7.50
CA LEU A 216 11.51 11.49 -6.13
C LEU A 216 12.96 12.01 -6.05
N LYS A 217 13.91 11.34 -6.72
CA LYS A 217 15.31 11.81 -6.76
C LYS A 217 15.43 13.23 -7.31
N LYS A 218 14.72 13.54 -8.40
CA LYS A 218 14.72 14.88 -9.00
C LYS A 218 14.13 15.93 -8.05
N GLN A 219 13.04 15.60 -7.35
CA GLN A 219 12.39 16.53 -6.41
C GLN A 219 13.27 16.79 -5.17
N PHE A 220 13.89 15.75 -4.60
CA PHE A 220 14.80 15.91 -3.47
C PHE A 220 16.04 16.71 -3.83
N ALA A 221 16.63 16.46 -5.01
CA ALA A 221 17.74 17.26 -5.52
C ALA A 221 17.36 18.74 -5.70
N LYS A 222 16.16 19.02 -6.26
CA LYS A 222 15.65 20.40 -6.40
C LYS A 222 15.40 21.09 -5.06
N ALA A 223 15.05 20.34 -4.02
CA ALA A 223 14.80 20.87 -2.68
C ALA A 223 16.10 21.10 -1.88
N GLY A 224 17.28 20.89 -2.46
CA GLY A 224 18.57 21.00 -1.76
C GLY A 224 18.81 19.89 -0.73
N ILE A 225 17.96 18.85 -0.72
CA ILE A 225 18.07 17.69 0.15
C ILE A 225 18.81 16.62 -0.65
N THR A 226 20.12 16.78 -0.79
CA THR A 226 20.98 15.72 -1.32
C THR A 226 21.30 14.74 -0.20
N ALA A 227 20.89 13.48 -0.39
CA ALA A 227 21.48 12.36 0.35
C ALA A 227 22.93 12.13 -0.11
#